data_AF-A0A345PGQ6-F1
#
_entry.id   AF-A0A345PGQ6-F1
#
_cell.length_a   1.000
_cell.length_b   1.000
_cell.length_c   1.000
_cell.angle_alpha   90.00
_cell.angle_beta   90.00
_cell.angle_gamma   90.00
#
_symmetry.space_group_name_H-M   'P 1'
#
loop_
_entity.id
_entity.type
_entity.pdbx_description
1 polymer ?
#
loop_
_entity_poly.entity_id
_entity_poly.type
_entity_poly.pdbx_seq_one_letter_code
_entity_poly.pdbx_strand_id
1 'polypeptide(L)'
;MDKSLINQYIAMPMAITVFKQDKKSFESFKMAGLYLDKLDVVMQQMKKDFYALKKDMISKHRMDIKCIDQCTYIVNGKIIEYKPKELRLMTAELMRDYLYGNKATEFKSKHRVWKEE
;
A
#
# COMPACT_ATOMS: atom_id res chain seq x y z
N MET A 1 5.42 -16.70 14.81
CA MET A 1 5.71 -15.43 14.12
C MET A 1 4.78 -15.37 12.92
N ASP A 2 3.81 -14.46 12.92
CA ASP A 2 2.86 -14.37 11.81
C ASP A 2 3.54 -13.70 10.61
N LYS A 3 4.01 -14.53 9.67
CA LYS A 3 4.70 -14.08 8.46
C LYS A 3 3.77 -13.23 7.58
N SER A 4 2.46 -13.47 7.62
CA SER A 4 1.49 -12.71 6.85
C SER A 4 1.41 -11.25 7.33
N LEU A 5 1.38 -11.04 8.64
CA LEU A 5 1.36 -9.68 9.22
C LEU A 5 2.64 -8.89 8.93
N ILE A 6 3.80 -9.53 9.02
CA ILE A 6 5.09 -8.92 8.66
C ILE A 6 5.09 -8.53 7.18
N ASN A 7 4.67 -9.45 6.31
CA ASN A 7 4.61 -9.24 4.88
C ASN A 7 3.70 -8.06 4.52
N GLN A 8 2.51 -7.98 5.13
CA GLN A 8 1.59 -6.86 4.95
C GLN A 8 2.19 -5.54 5.44
N TYR A 9 2.83 -5.53 6.61
CA TYR A 9 3.48 -4.35 7.18
C TYR A 9 4.59 -3.81 6.26
N ILE A 10 5.37 -4.70 5.64
CA ILE A 10 6.43 -4.33 4.68
C ILE A 10 5.84 -3.86 3.35
N ALA A 11 4.85 -4.58 2.80
CA ALA A 11 4.31 -4.32 1.47
C ALA A 11 3.39 -3.09 1.40
N MET A 12 2.67 -2.73 2.48
CA MET A 12 1.78 -1.57 2.52
C MET A 12 2.44 -0.24 2.14
N PRO A 13 3.56 0.20 2.74
CA PRO A 13 4.21 1.44 2.36
C PRO A 13 4.77 1.42 0.93
N MET A 14 5.19 0.25 0.43
CA MET A 14 5.63 0.08 -0.95
C MET A 14 4.46 0.29 -1.92
N ALA A 15 3.33 -0.38 -1.68
CA ALA A 15 2.12 -0.24 -2.49
C ALA A 15 1.59 1.21 -2.52
N ILE A 16 1.58 1.90 -1.36
CA ILE A 16 1.21 3.32 -1.29
C ILE A 16 2.14 4.18 -2.16
N THR A 17 3.45 3.86 -2.17
CA THR A 17 4.43 4.58 -2.99
C THR A 17 4.20 4.34 -4.47
N VAL A 18 3.90 3.10 -4.88
CA VAL A 18 3.56 2.76 -6.27
C VAL A 18 2.28 3.48 -6.69
N PHE A 19 1.21 3.43 -5.91
CA PHE A 19 -0.03 4.16 -6.23
C PHE A 19 0.16 5.67 -6.33
N LYS A 20 1.06 6.24 -5.51
CA LYS A 20 1.42 7.66 -5.61
C LYS A 20 2.15 7.99 -6.91
N GLN A 21 3.00 7.07 -7.40
CA GLN A 21 3.66 7.21 -8.70
C GLN A 21 2.65 7.07 -9.84
N ASP A 22 1.80 6.04 -9.81
CA ASP A 22 0.73 5.83 -10.78
C ASP A 22 -0.14 7.08 -10.88
N LYS A 23 -0.62 7.60 -9.74
CA LYS A 23 -1.43 8.82 -9.70
C LYS A 23 -0.77 9.97 -10.46
N LYS A 24 0.51 10.25 -10.20
CA LYS A 24 1.26 11.31 -10.90
C LYS A 24 1.35 11.07 -12.41
N SER A 25 1.55 9.83 -12.83
CA SER A 25 1.58 9.46 -14.24
C SER A 25 0.21 9.62 -14.91
N PHE A 26 -0.88 9.40 -14.19
CA PHE A 26 -2.24 9.53 -14.71
C PHE A 26 -2.81 10.95 -14.64
N GLU A 27 -2.24 11.85 -13.83
CA GLU A 27 -2.66 13.26 -13.73
C GLU A 27 -2.55 14.02 -15.06
N SER A 28 -1.69 13.57 -15.99
CA SER A 28 -1.55 14.16 -17.32
C SER A 28 -2.65 13.76 -18.31
N PHE A 29 -3.46 12.74 -18.00
CA PHE A 29 -4.49 12.24 -18.90
C PHE A 29 -5.85 12.90 -18.62
N LYS A 30 -6.39 13.60 -19.62
CA LYS A 30 -7.66 14.36 -19.53
C LYS A 30 -8.84 13.50 -19.01
N MET A 31 -8.85 12.19 -19.26
CA MET A 31 -9.92 11.24 -18.87
C MET A 31 -9.66 10.47 -17.56
N ALA A 32 -8.62 10.79 -16.80
CA ALA A 32 -8.23 10.00 -15.63
C ALA A 32 -9.03 10.31 -14.34
N GLY A 33 -10.01 11.23 -14.37
CA GLY A 33 -10.69 11.72 -13.16
C GLY A 33 -11.25 10.62 -12.24
N LEU A 34 -11.99 9.66 -12.81
CA LEU A 34 -12.55 8.53 -12.05
C LEU A 34 -11.47 7.62 -11.46
N TYR A 35 -10.42 7.35 -12.22
CA TYR A 35 -9.31 6.52 -11.78
C TYR A 35 -8.49 7.20 -10.66
N LEU A 36 -8.24 8.50 -10.80
CA LEU A 36 -7.56 9.31 -9.79
C LEU A 36 -8.36 9.37 -8.48
N ASP A 37 -9.68 9.49 -8.55
CA ASP A 37 -10.55 9.42 -7.38
C ASP A 37 -10.49 8.05 -6.69
N LYS A 38 -10.53 6.96 -7.47
CA LYS A 38 -10.36 5.60 -6.93
C LYS A 38 -9.01 5.44 -6.24
N LEU A 39 -7.92 5.88 -6.87
CA LEU A 39 -6.59 5.82 -6.27
C LEU A 39 -6.49 6.63 -4.98
N ASP A 40 -7.09 7.81 -4.92
CA ASP A 40 -7.11 8.62 -3.70
C ASP A 40 -7.81 7.92 -2.54
N VAL A 41 -8.98 7.30 -2.79
CA VAL A 41 -9.72 6.54 -1.79
C VAL A 41 -8.92 5.32 -1.32
N VAL A 42 -8.35 4.55 -2.27
CA VAL A 42 -7.54 3.37 -1.96
C VAL A 42 -6.32 3.76 -1.13
N MET A 43 -5.56 4.79 -1.52
CA MET A 43 -4.40 5.24 -0.75
C MET A 43 -4.77 5.72 0.65
N GLN A 44 -5.90 6.41 0.83
CA GLN A 44 -6.38 6.83 2.15
C GLN A 44 -6.72 5.63 3.03
N GLN A 45 -7.42 4.63 2.48
CA GLN A 45 -7.75 3.39 3.17
C GLN A 45 -6.48 2.62 3.57
N MET A 46 -5.55 2.41 2.62
CA MET A 46 -4.29 1.71 2.89
C MET A 46 -3.47 2.41 3.98
N LYS A 47 -3.44 3.74 4.02
CA LYS A 47 -2.78 4.48 5.10
C LYS A 47 -3.44 4.23 6.45
N LYS A 48 -4.77 4.30 6.51
CA LYS A 48 -5.54 4.05 7.75
C LYS A 48 -5.27 2.64 8.27
N ASP A 49 -5.34 1.66 7.38
CA ASP A 49 -5.11 0.25 7.70
C ASP A 49 -3.66 0.01 8.12
N PHE A 50 -2.69 0.67 7.47
CA PHE A 50 -1.29 0.60 7.86
C PHE A 50 -1.04 1.13 9.26
N TYR A 51 -1.64 2.26 9.64
CA TYR A 51 -1.50 2.79 11.00
C TYR A 51 -2.18 1.91 12.04
N ALA A 52 -3.35 1.34 11.71
CA ALA A 52 -4.01 0.37 12.58
C ALA A 52 -3.16 -0.89 12.77
N LEU A 53 -2.63 -1.44 11.67
CA LEU A 53 -1.71 -2.58 11.69
C LEU A 53 -0.45 -2.26 12.50
N LYS A 54 0.18 -1.10 12.29
CA LYS A 54 1.35 -0.67 13.05
C LYS A 54 1.06 -0.61 14.55
N LYS A 55 -0.10 -0.07 14.94
CA LYS A 55 -0.53 -0.02 16.34
C LYS A 55 -0.72 -1.43 16.91
N ASP A 56 -1.38 -2.32 16.17
CA ASP A 56 -1.63 -3.71 16.61
C ASP A 56 -0.34 -4.52 16.71
N MET A 57 0.58 -4.33 15.77
CA MET A 57 1.91 -4.95 15.79
C MET A 57 2.69 -4.61 17.06
N ILE A 58 2.66 -3.34 17.48
CA ILE A 58 3.35 -2.89 18.71
C ILE A 58 2.59 -3.32 19.97
N SER A 59 1.28 -3.06 20.02
CA SER A 59 0.49 -3.20 21.25
C SER A 59 0.06 -4.64 21.56
N LYS A 60 -0.36 -5.40 20.54
CA LYS A 60 -0.87 -6.77 20.70
C LYS A 60 0.22 -7.81 20.47
N HIS A 61 0.97 -7.65 19.39
CA HIS A 61 1.95 -8.67 18.98
C HIS A 61 3.36 -8.41 19.51
N ARG A 62 3.62 -7.21 20.07
CA ARG A 62 4.94 -6.77 20.55
C ARG A 62 6.05 -7.03 19.53
N MET A 63 5.75 -6.75 18.26
CA MET A 63 6.67 -6.95 17.14
C MET A 63 7.40 -5.65 16.80
N ASP A 64 8.72 -5.71 16.73
CA ASP A 64 9.58 -4.64 16.25
C ASP A 64 10.09 -4.99 14.84
N ILE A 65 9.75 -4.15 13.86
CA ILE A 65 10.17 -4.30 12.46
C ILE A 65 10.93 -3.05 12.05
N LYS A 66 12.19 -3.24 11.63
CA LYS A 66 13.07 -2.17 11.15
C LYS A 66 13.59 -2.50 9.76
N CYS A 67 13.55 -1.53 8.86
CA CYS A 67 14.19 -1.62 7.56
C CYS A 67 15.68 -1.32 7.74
N ILE A 68 16.57 -2.20 7.27
CA ILE A 68 18.03 -1.96 7.26
C ILE A 68 18.43 -1.43 5.88
N ASP A 69 17.95 -2.09 4.83
CA ASP A 69 18.26 -1.81 3.44
C ASP A 69 17.06 -2.16 2.55
N GLN A 70 17.14 -1.96 1.23
CA GLN A 70 16.05 -2.14 0.28
C GLN A 70 15.33 -3.51 0.37
N CYS A 71 16.06 -4.56 0.69
CA CYS A 71 15.54 -5.93 0.74
C CYS A 71 15.71 -6.61 2.11
N THR A 72 16.22 -5.89 3.10
CA THR A 72 16.69 -6.48 4.36
C THR A 72 16.01 -5.81 5.55
N TYR A 73 15.40 -6.63 6.40
CA TYR A 73 14.60 -6.19 7.55
C TYR A 73 15.02 -6.91 8.82
N ILE A 74 15.04 -6.20 9.95
CA ILE A 74 15.10 -6.82 11.28
C ILE A 74 13.68 -6.98 11.77
N VAL A 75 13.30 -8.22 12.12
CA VAL A 75 12.03 -8.55 12.75
C VAL A 75 12.34 -9.24 14.08
N ASN A 76 12.00 -8.60 15.20
CA ASN A 76 12.26 -9.10 16.55
C ASN A 76 13.72 -9.57 16.76
N GLY A 77 14.67 -8.78 16.27
CA GLY A 77 16.11 -9.08 16.37
C GLY A 77 16.63 -10.11 15.35
N LYS A 78 15.77 -10.68 14.49
CA LYS A 78 16.18 -11.59 13.40
C LYS A 78 16.25 -10.84 12.08
N ILE A 79 17.34 -11.01 11.35
CA ILE A 79 17.49 -10.48 10.00
C ILE A 79 16.71 -11.39 9.04
N ILE A 80 15.84 -10.77 8.23
CA ILE A 80 15.11 -11.40 7.14
C ILE A 80 15.49 -10.65 5.87
N GLU A 81 16.01 -11.40 4.91
CA GLU A 81 16.33 -10.90 3.58
C GLU A 81 15.29 -11.43 2.60
N TYR A 82 14.75 -10.54 1.77
CA TYR A 82 13.80 -10.87 0.72
C TYR A 82 14.47 -10.76 -0.64
N LYS A 83 14.03 -11.57 -1.59
CA LYS A 83 14.41 -11.33 -2.99
C LYS A 83 13.60 -10.15 -3.52
N PRO A 84 14.15 -9.30 -4.41
CA PRO A 84 13.39 -8.21 -5.02
C PRO A 84 12.09 -8.68 -5.71
N LYS A 85 12.10 -9.88 -6.29
CA LYS A 85 10.91 -10.50 -6.90
C LYS A 85 9.81 -10.81 -5.88
N GLU A 86 10.18 -11.23 -4.68
CA GLU A 86 9.22 -11.56 -3.61
C GLU A 86 8.55 -10.28 -3.10
N LEU A 87 9.32 -9.22 -2.86
CA LEU A 87 8.75 -7.92 -2.46
C LEU A 87 7.81 -7.36 -3.52
N ARG A 88 8.17 -7.47 -4.81
CA ARG A 88 7.29 -7.06 -5.91
C ARG A 88 5.98 -7.85 -5.92
N LEU A 89 6.06 -9.18 -5.78
CA LEU A 89 4.88 -10.04 -5.81
C LEU A 89 3.95 -9.76 -4.62
N MET A 90 4.50 -9.67 -3.40
CA MET A 90 3.75 -9.29 -2.20
C MET A 90 3.08 -7.92 -2.35
N THR A 91 3.80 -6.96 -2.92
CA THR A 91 3.25 -5.61 -3.17
C THR A 91 2.12 -5.66 -4.20
N ALA A 92 2.29 -6.38 -5.30
CA ALA A 92 1.30 -6.50 -6.36
C ALA A 92 0.03 -7.23 -5.90
N GLU A 93 0.16 -8.29 -5.11
CA GLU A 93 -0.97 -9.00 -4.51
C GLU A 93 -1.75 -8.10 -3.56
N LEU A 94 -1.06 -7.36 -2.70
CA LEU A 94 -1.69 -6.40 -1.80
C LEU A 94 -2.43 -5.31 -2.58
N MET A 95 -1.81 -4.72 -3.61
CA MET A 95 -2.45 -3.72 -4.46
C MET A 95 -3.72 -4.27 -5.13
N ARG A 96 -3.68 -5.51 -5.64
CA ARG A 96 -4.84 -6.17 -6.25
C ARG A 96 -5.99 -6.31 -5.26
N ASP A 97 -5.69 -6.71 -4.01
CA ASP A 97 -6.70 -6.89 -2.97
C ASP A 97 -7.42 -5.56 -2.62
N TYR A 98 -6.70 -4.45 -2.59
CA TYR A 98 -7.28 -3.12 -2.37
C TYR A 98 -7.99 -2.52 -3.59
N LEU A 99 -7.64 -2.92 -4.81
CA LEU A 99 -8.27 -2.41 -6.03
C LEU A 99 -9.54 -3.18 -6.42
N TYR A 100 -9.51 -4.50 -6.26
CA TYR A 100 -10.51 -5.42 -6.82
C TYR A 100 -10.88 -6.59 -5.88
N GLY A 101 -10.17 -6.75 -4.77
CA GLY A 101 -10.37 -7.87 -3.85
C GLY A 101 -11.23 -7.53 -2.64
N ASN A 102 -10.98 -8.23 -1.53
CA ASN A 102 -11.80 -8.19 -0.33
C ASN A 102 -11.67 -6.86 0.43
N LYS A 103 -10.62 -6.09 0.14
CA LYS A 103 -10.38 -4.77 0.72
C LYS A 103 -10.79 -3.63 -0.20
N ALA A 104 -11.34 -3.93 -1.37
CA ALA A 104 -11.81 -2.91 -2.30
C ALA A 104 -12.99 -2.15 -1.69
N THR A 105 -12.81 -0.85 -1.51
CA THR A 105 -13.89 0.04 -1.07
C THR A 105 -14.58 0.65 -2.27
N GLU A 106 -15.91 0.70 -2.24
CA GLU A 106 -16.69 1.47 -3.21
C GLU A 106 -16.33 2.95 -3.12
N PHE A 107 -16.01 3.57 -4.25
CA PHE A 107 -15.70 5.01 -4.30
C PHE A 107 -16.84 5.74 -5.00
N LYS A 108 -17.25 6.88 -4.45
CA LYS A 108 -18.12 7.84 -5.15
C LYS A 108 -17.23 8.79 -5.94
N SER A 109 -17.51 8.96 -7.23
CA SER A 109 -16.83 9.95 -8.06
C SER A 109 -16.99 11.33 -7.44
N LYS A 110 -15.88 12.05 -7.26
CA LYS A 110 -15.92 13.47 -6.98
C LYS A 110 -16.15 14.17 -8.32
N HIS A 111 -17.10 15.08 -8.39
CA HIS A 111 -17.26 15.95 -9.57
C HIS A 111 -15.97 16.75 -9.74
N ARG A 112 -15.07 16.27 -10.60
CA ARG A 112 -13.90 17.01 -11.06
C ARG A 112 -14.33 17.73 -12.33
N VAL A 113 -14.40 19.07 -12.26
CA VAL A 113 -14.68 19.90 -13.45
C VAL A 113 -13.57 19.61 -14.46
N TRP A 114 -13.96 19.17 -15.64
CA TRP A 114 -13.06 18.94 -16.75
C TRP A 114 -12.31 20.25 -17.03
N LYS A 115 -10.98 20.21 -17.11
CA LYS A 115 -10.23 21.33 -17.68
C LYS A 115 -10.48 21.30 -19.19
N GLU A 116 -11.49 22.04 -19.63
CA GLU A 116 -11.60 22.48 -21.02
C GLU A 116 -10.46 23.48 -21.28
N GLU A 117 -9.74 23.27 -22.38
CA GLU A 117 -8.72 24.20 -22.91
C GLU A 117 -9.39 25.37 -23.63
#